data_AF-A0AAQ2I2B1-F1
#
_entry.id   AF-A0AAQ2I2B1-F1
#
_cell.length_a   1.000
_cell.length_b   1.000
_cell.length_c   1.000
_cell.angle_alpha   90.00
_cell.angle_beta   90.00
_cell.angle_gamma   90.00
#
_symmetry.space_group_name_H-M   'P 1'
#
loop_
_entity.id
_entity.type
_entity.pdbx_description
1 polymer ?
#
loop_
_entity_poly.entity_id
_entity_poly.type
_entity_poly.pdbx_seq_one_letter_code
_entity_poly.pdbx_strand_id
1 'polypeptide(L)'
;MKRHNLAELKVVERLVSDIGIERFEMEAQRLARLHTLDLDAPIQSLVLSTHPALIGISREPFDVLKRIRDQLSMREPALLEHLGYCCSDSQRVGLPLTLWLDLVRFARAHFDPAGQDADFLVAKLKEGLSSEQAFKALIAAKRAK
;
A
#
# COMPACT_ATOMS: atom_id res chain seq x y z
N MET A 1 -5.14 -7.84 17.71
CA MET A 1 -5.42 -7.78 16.26
C MET A 1 -4.23 -8.36 15.50
N LYS A 2 -4.49 -9.34 14.63
CA LYS A 2 -3.46 -10.10 13.91
C LYS A 2 -2.77 -9.23 12.85
N ARG A 3 -1.44 -9.31 12.78
CA ARG A 3 -0.48 -8.51 11.97
C ARG A 3 -0.57 -8.70 10.44
N HIS A 4 -1.72 -9.06 9.87
CA HIS A 4 -1.75 -9.66 8.53
C HIS A 4 -1.53 -8.69 7.36
N ASN A 5 -1.71 -7.38 7.55
CA ASN A 5 -1.66 -6.41 6.43
C ASN A 5 -0.51 -5.39 6.52
N LEU A 6 0.38 -5.52 7.52
CA LEU A 6 1.48 -4.56 7.70
C LEU A 6 2.41 -4.49 6.49
N ALA A 7 2.69 -5.62 5.85
CA ALA A 7 3.56 -5.67 4.67
C ALA A 7 2.94 -4.93 3.48
N GLU A 8 1.62 -5.05 3.29
CA GLU A 8 0.89 -4.41 2.21
C GLU A 8 0.83 -2.89 2.41
N LEU A 9 0.51 -2.47 3.64
CA LEU A 9 0.52 -1.05 4.03
C LEU A 9 1.89 -0.41 3.76
N LYS A 10 2.97 -1.04 4.23
CA LYS A 10 4.34 -0.53 4.03
C LYS A 10 4.73 -0.41 2.57
N VAL A 11 4.29 -1.35 1.72
CA VAL A 11 4.60 -1.32 0.30
C VAL A 11 3.87 -0.15 -0.39
N VAL A 12 2.62 0.11 -0.03
CA VAL A 12 1.87 1.26 -0.53
C VAL A 12 2.44 2.58 -0.02
N GLU A 13 2.81 2.69 1.25
CA GLU A 13 3.46 3.89 1.79
C GLU A 13 4.80 4.17 1.12
N ARG A 14 5.58 3.12 0.83
CA ARG A 14 6.82 3.26 0.08
C ARG A 14 6.59 3.74 -1.35
N LEU A 15 5.50 3.30 -1.99
CA LEU A 15 5.09 3.80 -3.30
C LEU A 15 4.89 5.31 -3.26
N VAL A 16 4.06 5.77 -2.32
CA VAL A 16 3.77 7.19 -2.14
C VAL A 16 5.05 8.00 -1.92
N SER A 17 5.97 7.48 -1.10
CA SER A 17 7.26 8.14 -0.85
C SER A 17 8.17 8.23 -2.08
N ASP A 18 8.04 7.32 -3.05
CA ASP A 18 8.91 7.24 -4.23
C ASP A 18 8.35 8.05 -5.41
N ILE A 19 7.05 7.89 -5.69
CA ILE A 19 6.41 8.53 -6.85
C ILE A 19 5.75 9.87 -6.49
N GLY A 20 5.61 10.18 -5.20
CA GLY A 20 4.89 11.33 -4.70
C GLY A 20 3.38 11.12 -4.67
N ILE A 21 2.70 11.90 -3.81
CA ILE A 21 1.27 11.74 -3.54
C ILE A 21 0.39 11.99 -4.78
N GLU A 22 0.74 12.96 -5.63
CA GLU A 22 -0.04 13.30 -6.82
C GLU A 22 -0.06 12.16 -7.85
N ARG A 23 1.11 11.55 -8.11
CA ARG A 23 1.21 10.41 -9.03
C ARG A 23 0.54 9.18 -8.45
N PHE A 24 0.67 8.96 -7.14
CA PHE A 24 -0.05 7.90 -6.45
C PHE A 24 -1.55 8.05 -6.62
N GLU A 25 -2.10 9.26 -6.44
CA GLU A 25 -3.53 9.52 -6.62
C GLU A 25 -3.98 9.26 -8.07
N MET A 26 -3.23 9.72 -9.07
CA MET A 26 -3.56 9.46 -10.48
C MET A 26 -3.64 7.96 -10.79
N GLU A 27 -2.66 7.17 -10.33
CA GLU A 27 -2.63 5.73 -10.56
C GLU A 27 -3.71 5.00 -9.77
N ALA A 28 -3.94 5.39 -8.52
CA ALA A 28 -4.99 4.80 -7.70
C ALA A 28 -6.39 5.08 -8.28
N GLN A 29 -6.61 6.28 -8.82
CA GLN A 29 -7.83 6.60 -9.58
C GLN A 29 -7.93 5.79 -10.89
N ARG A 30 -6.83 5.62 -11.62
CA ARG A 30 -6.81 4.81 -12.85
C ARG A 30 -7.22 3.36 -12.54
N LEU A 31 -6.64 2.77 -11.49
CA LEU A 31 -7.00 1.42 -11.04
C LEU A 31 -8.47 1.35 -10.62
N ALA A 32 -8.96 2.29 -9.82
CA ALA A 32 -10.37 2.34 -9.41
C ALA A 32 -11.35 2.45 -10.61
N ARG A 33 -10.98 3.23 -11.64
CA ARG A 33 -11.77 3.34 -12.88
C ARG A 33 -11.84 2.02 -13.64
N LEU A 34 -10.72 1.31 -13.76
CA LEU A 34 -10.62 0.02 -14.46
C LEU A 34 -11.17 -1.15 -13.64
N HIS A 35 -11.31 -0.98 -12.33
CA HIS A 35 -11.75 -2.04 -11.43
C HIS A 35 -13.24 -2.34 -11.62
N THR A 36 -13.55 -3.59 -11.97
CA THR A 36 -14.91 -4.13 -11.93
C THR A 36 -15.32 -4.34 -10.49
N LEU A 37 -16.40 -3.69 -10.05
CA LEU A 37 -16.90 -3.83 -8.69
C LEU A 37 -17.61 -5.17 -8.55
N ASP A 38 -17.13 -5.97 -7.61
CA ASP A 38 -17.79 -7.17 -7.13
C ASP A 38 -18.40 -6.84 -5.76
N LEU A 39 -19.73 -6.84 -5.70
CA LEU A 39 -20.50 -6.47 -4.52
C LEU A 39 -20.45 -7.55 -3.42
N ASP A 40 -20.09 -8.78 -3.79
CA ASP A 40 -19.92 -9.89 -2.84
C ASP A 40 -18.48 -10.01 -2.33
N ALA A 41 -17.57 -9.17 -2.86
CA ALA A 41 -16.17 -9.20 -2.47
C ALA A 41 -15.96 -8.73 -1.02
N PRO A 42 -15.05 -9.37 -0.26
CA PRO A 42 -14.70 -8.91 1.08
C PRO A 42 -14.23 -7.45 1.08
N ILE A 43 -14.53 -6.73 2.16
CA ILE A 43 -14.05 -5.36 2.36
C ILE A 43 -12.75 -5.34 3.16
N GLN A 44 -11.74 -4.69 2.60
CA GLN A 44 -10.53 -4.34 3.33
C GLN A 44 -10.75 -3.05 4.11
N SER A 45 -10.70 -3.14 5.45
CA SER A 45 -10.69 -1.97 6.33
C SER A 45 -9.24 -1.51 6.56
N LEU A 46 -8.96 -0.25 6.25
CA LEU A 46 -7.69 0.41 6.48
C LEU A 46 -7.88 1.48 7.55
N VAL A 47 -6.92 1.57 8.47
CA VAL A 47 -6.97 2.50 9.61
C VAL A 47 -5.96 3.61 9.40
N LEU A 48 -6.35 4.85 9.66
CA LEU A 48 -5.44 5.98 9.69
C LEU A 48 -4.45 5.82 10.85
N SER A 49 -3.16 5.91 10.56
CA SER A 49 -2.13 5.92 11.60
C SER A 49 -2.14 7.25 12.34
N THR A 50 -2.75 7.27 13.52
CA THR A 50 -2.79 8.44 14.43
C THR A 50 -1.72 8.37 15.52
N HIS A 51 -1.08 7.21 15.70
CA HIS A 51 -0.01 7.00 16.66
C HIS A 51 1.01 6.00 16.10
N PRO A 52 2.33 6.18 16.30
CA PRO A 52 3.38 5.27 15.80
C PRO A 52 3.24 3.80 16.23
N ALA A 53 2.49 3.54 17.30
CA ALA A 53 2.23 2.21 17.83
C ALA A 53 1.03 1.51 17.17
N LEU A 54 0.22 2.24 16.40
CA LEU A 54 -0.93 1.70 15.69
C LEU A 54 -0.52 1.31 14.27
N ILE A 55 -0.92 0.10 13.86
CA ILE A 55 -0.75 -0.33 12.47
C ILE A 55 -1.83 0.36 11.65
N GLY A 56 -1.41 1.33 10.86
CA GLY A 56 -2.27 2.11 9.99
C GLY A 56 -1.48 2.71 8.84
N ILE A 57 -2.19 3.35 7.92
CA ILE A 57 -1.61 4.07 6.79
C ILE A 57 -1.45 5.55 7.14
N SER A 58 -0.41 6.20 6.63
CA SER A 58 -0.20 7.64 6.78
C SER A 58 -1.35 8.48 6.19
N ARG A 59 -1.48 9.71 6.67
CA ARG A 59 -2.63 10.59 6.37
C ARG A 59 -2.82 10.87 4.89
N GLU A 60 -1.75 11.19 4.16
CA GLU A 60 -1.86 11.58 2.75
C GLU A 60 -2.45 10.45 1.87
N PRO A 61 -1.89 9.22 1.86
CA PRO A 61 -2.51 8.12 1.14
C PRO A 61 -3.86 7.71 1.71
N PHE A 62 -4.09 7.83 3.02
CA PHE A 62 -5.41 7.60 3.60
C PHE A 62 -6.47 8.52 2.97
N ASP A 63 -6.18 9.81 2.84
CA ASP A 63 -7.09 10.81 2.28
C ASP A 63 -7.38 10.53 0.79
N VAL A 64 -6.39 10.05 0.02
CA VAL A 64 -6.58 9.60 -1.37
C VAL A 64 -7.51 8.38 -1.42
N LEU A 65 -7.26 7.36 -0.60
CA LEU A 65 -8.09 6.16 -0.57
C LEU A 65 -9.53 6.45 -0.14
N LYS A 66 -9.72 7.43 0.75
CA LYS A 66 -11.05 7.93 1.14
C LYS A 66 -11.78 8.57 -0.04
N ARG A 67 -11.12 9.42 -0.80
CA ARG A 67 -11.69 9.99 -2.05
C ARG A 67 -12.07 8.90 -3.05
N ILE A 68 -11.24 7.88 -3.22
CA ILE A 68 -11.53 6.74 -4.09
C ILE A 68 -12.78 5.99 -3.60
N ARG A 69 -12.86 5.69 -2.30
CA ARG A 69 -14.05 5.06 -1.70
C ARG A 69 -15.32 5.88 -2.00
N ASP A 70 -15.25 7.19 -1.85
CA ASP A 70 -16.40 8.07 -2.08
C ASP A 70 -16.79 8.06 -3.58
N GLN A 71 -15.81 8.09 -4.49
CA GLN A 71 -16.06 7.93 -5.93
C GLN A 71 -16.70 6.58 -6.29
N LEU A 72 -16.23 5.48 -5.70
CA LEU A 72 -16.82 4.16 -5.94
C LEU A 72 -18.25 4.09 -5.43
N SER A 73 -18.52 4.72 -4.28
CA SER A 73 -19.86 4.80 -3.69
C SER A 73 -20.82 5.64 -4.54
N MET A 74 -20.33 6.69 -5.22
CA MET A 74 -21.13 7.45 -6.18
C MET A 74 -21.40 6.66 -7.46
N ARG A 75 -20.42 5.87 -7.93
CA ARG A 75 -20.54 5.05 -9.14
C ARG A 75 -21.48 3.87 -8.94
N GLU A 76 -21.42 3.23 -7.78
CA GLU A 76 -22.22 2.08 -7.41
C GLU A 76 -22.78 2.26 -6.00
N PRO A 77 -23.96 2.86 -5.86
CA PRO A 77 -24.57 3.13 -4.56
C PRO A 77 -24.84 1.87 -3.74
N ALA A 78 -25.06 0.70 -4.37
CA ALA A 78 -25.25 -0.57 -3.67
C ALA A 78 -24.01 -0.95 -2.83
N LEU A 79 -22.83 -0.45 -3.20
CA LEU A 79 -21.59 -0.61 -2.44
C LEU A 79 -21.70 0.04 -1.04
N LEU A 80 -22.53 1.07 -0.85
CA LEU A 80 -22.74 1.72 0.45
C LEU A 80 -23.42 0.80 1.45
N GLU A 81 -24.30 -0.09 1.01
CA GLU A 81 -24.95 -1.07 1.90
C GLU A 81 -23.91 -2.06 2.44
N HIS A 82 -22.95 -2.44 1.60
CA HIS A 82 -21.85 -3.35 1.95
C HIS A 82 -20.72 -2.66 2.75
N LEU A 83 -20.41 -1.40 2.45
CA LEU A 83 -19.38 -0.61 3.12
C LEU A 83 -19.87 0.07 4.40
N GLY A 84 -21.17 0.32 4.51
CA GLY A 84 -21.79 1.21 5.51
C GLY A 84 -21.59 0.76 6.96
N TYR A 85 -21.41 -0.55 7.19
CA TYR A 85 -21.14 -1.08 8.52
C TYR A 85 -19.64 -1.01 8.91
N CYS A 86 -18.72 -1.10 7.95
CA CYS A 86 -17.29 -1.30 8.26
C CYS A 86 -16.53 0.02 8.50
N CYS A 87 -16.99 1.15 7.96
CA CYS A 87 -16.17 2.37 7.84
C CYS A 87 -16.95 3.68 8.00
N SER A 88 -17.81 3.76 9.02
CA SER A 88 -18.49 5.00 9.44
C SER A 88 -17.62 5.94 10.29
N ASP A 89 -16.43 5.47 10.71
CA ASP A 89 -15.49 6.23 11.53
C ASP A 89 -14.55 7.10 10.66
N SER A 90 -14.35 8.35 11.09
CA SER A 90 -13.40 9.31 10.53
C SER A 90 -11.97 8.78 10.33
N GLN A 91 -11.57 7.75 11.09
CA GLN A 91 -10.23 7.17 11.06
C GLN A 91 -10.14 5.84 10.29
N ARG A 92 -11.21 5.42 9.61
CA ARG A 92 -11.22 4.18 8.82
C ARG A 92 -11.71 4.42 7.40
N VAL A 93 -11.11 3.71 6.45
CA VAL A 93 -11.58 3.65 5.07
C VAL A 93 -11.75 2.19 4.65
N GLY A 94 -12.86 1.91 3.97
CA GLY A 94 -13.23 0.59 3.50
C GLY A 94 -13.14 0.55 1.99
N LEU A 95 -12.39 -0.41 1.46
CA LEU A 95 -12.27 -0.63 0.02
C LEU A 95 -12.60 -2.09 -0.30
N PRO A 96 -13.14 -2.39 -1.49
CA PRO A 96 -13.15 -3.76 -1.98
C PRO A 96 -11.75 -4.36 -1.89
N LEU A 97 -11.64 -5.56 -1.31
CA LEU A 97 -10.35 -6.24 -1.10
C LEU A 97 -9.60 -6.43 -2.42
N THR A 98 -10.34 -6.72 -3.49
CA THR A 98 -9.80 -6.88 -4.85
C THR A 98 -9.09 -5.60 -5.32
N LEU A 99 -9.70 -4.42 -5.11
CA LEU A 99 -9.07 -3.13 -5.44
C LEU A 99 -7.85 -2.84 -4.57
N TRP A 100 -7.92 -3.15 -3.28
CA TRP A 100 -6.76 -3.04 -2.39
C TRP A 100 -5.59 -3.91 -2.88
N LEU A 101 -5.86 -5.15 -3.27
CA LEU A 101 -4.85 -6.05 -3.79
C LEU A 101 -4.28 -5.58 -5.13
N ASP A 102 -5.08 -4.96 -5.99
CA ASP A 102 -4.58 -4.36 -7.25
C ASP A 102 -3.62 -3.19 -6.98
N LEU A 103 -3.92 -2.34 -5.99
CA LEU A 103 -3.01 -1.29 -5.52
C LEU A 103 -1.70 -1.87 -4.96
N VAL A 104 -1.79 -2.92 -4.15
CA VAL A 104 -0.61 -3.60 -3.59
C VAL A 104 0.22 -4.24 -4.70
N ARG A 105 -0.42 -4.86 -5.69
CA ARG A 105 0.26 -5.44 -6.87
C ARG A 105 0.97 -4.36 -7.68
N PHE A 106 0.31 -3.23 -7.92
CA PHE A 106 0.92 -2.09 -8.60
C PHE A 106 2.15 -1.58 -7.85
N ALA A 107 2.03 -1.39 -6.53
CA ALA A 107 3.15 -0.97 -5.69
C ALA A 107 4.30 -2.00 -5.70
N ARG A 108 4.00 -3.31 -5.65
CA ARG A 108 5.02 -4.38 -5.78
C ARG A 108 5.61 -4.50 -7.18
N ALA A 109 4.91 -4.10 -8.23
CA ALA A 109 5.48 -4.05 -9.57
C ALA A 109 6.45 -2.87 -9.70
N HIS A 110 6.18 -1.77 -9.00
CA HIS A 110 7.05 -0.59 -8.95
C HIS A 110 8.30 -0.82 -8.10
N PHE A 111 8.20 -1.64 -7.07
CA PHE A 111 9.36 -2.10 -6.30
C PHE A 111 9.45 -3.59 -6.46
N ASP A 112 10.31 -4.09 -7.34
CA ASP A 112 10.79 -5.47 -7.21
C ASP A 112 11.77 -5.51 -6.03
N PRO A 113 11.37 -5.90 -4.80
CA PRO A 113 12.28 -5.91 -3.67
C PRO A 113 13.43 -6.91 -3.88
N ALA A 114 13.21 -7.98 -4.66
CA ALA A 114 14.27 -8.92 -5.00
C ALA A 114 15.25 -8.29 -5.99
N GLY A 115 14.75 -7.55 -6.98
CA GLY A 115 15.55 -6.73 -7.89
C GLY A 115 16.36 -5.67 -7.16
N GLN A 116 15.75 -4.92 -6.22
CA GLN A 116 16.46 -3.91 -5.44
C GLN A 116 17.51 -4.49 -4.48
N ASP A 117 17.21 -5.63 -3.86
CA ASP A 117 18.19 -6.34 -3.04
C ASP A 117 19.35 -6.85 -3.90
N ALA A 118 19.05 -7.39 -5.09
CA ALA A 118 20.04 -7.83 -6.05
C ALA A 118 20.91 -6.66 -6.55
N ASP A 119 20.31 -5.52 -6.90
CA ASP A 119 21.02 -4.31 -7.32
C ASP A 119 21.91 -3.77 -6.21
N PHE A 120 21.44 -3.77 -4.96
CA PHE A 120 22.23 -3.39 -3.79
C PHE A 120 23.42 -4.33 -3.60
N LEU A 121 23.20 -5.64 -3.67
CA LEU A 121 24.27 -6.63 -3.55
C LEU A 121 25.29 -6.48 -4.68
N VAL A 122 24.83 -6.30 -5.92
CA VAL A 122 25.69 -6.06 -7.09
C VAL A 122 26.51 -4.78 -6.92
N ALA A 123 25.91 -3.70 -6.41
CA ALA A 123 26.63 -2.46 -6.14
C ALA A 123 27.74 -2.67 -5.10
N LYS A 124 27.47 -3.38 -3.99
CA LYS A 124 28.47 -3.68 -2.95
C LYS A 124 29.56 -4.63 -3.41
N LEU A 125 29.24 -5.61 -4.24
CA LEU A 125 30.24 -6.46 -4.88
C LEU A 125 31.16 -5.65 -5.82
N LYS A 126 30.62 -4.68 -6.56
CA LYS A 126 31.41 -3.76 -7.40
C LYS A 126 32.31 -2.81 -6.59
N GLU A 127 31.90 -2.45 -5.37
CA GLU A 127 32.73 -1.72 -4.41
C GLU A 127 33.86 -2.56 -3.80
N GLY A 128 33.97 -3.85 -4.15
CA GLY A 128 35.02 -4.75 -3.69
C GLY A 128 34.70 -5.50 -2.39
N LEU A 129 33.47 -5.40 -1.87
CA LEU A 129 33.05 -6.20 -0.73
C LEU A 129 32.90 -7.67 -1.16
N SER A 130 33.21 -8.60 -0.26
CA SER A 130 32.86 -10.01 -0.45
C SER A 130 31.35 -10.22 -0.38
N SER A 131 30.84 -11.32 -0.95
CA SER A 131 29.41 -11.65 -0.90
C SER A 131 28.84 -11.69 0.51
N GLU A 132 29.61 -12.16 1.50
CA GLU A 132 29.20 -12.19 2.90
C GLU A 132 29.09 -10.77 3.49
N GLN A 133 30.04 -9.89 3.17
CA GLN A 133 30.04 -8.50 3.62
C GLN A 133 28.90 -7.70 2.98
N ALA A 134 28.65 -7.89 1.68
CA ALA A 134 27.54 -7.29 0.97
C ALA A 134 26.18 -7.70 1.57
N PHE A 135 26.02 -8.98 1.93
CA PHE A 135 24.81 -9.48 2.56
C PHE A 135 24.63 -8.95 4.00
N LYS A 136 25.71 -8.90 4.79
CA LYS A 136 25.69 -8.26 6.12
C LYS A 136 25.34 -6.77 6.03
N ALA A 137 25.85 -6.06 5.03
CA ALA A 137 25.53 -4.65 4.77
C ALA A 137 24.06 -4.48 4.37
N LEU A 138 23.50 -5.37 3.55
CA LEU A 138 22.08 -5.37 3.20
C LEU A 138 21.20 -5.55 4.44
N ILE A 139 21.53 -6.52 5.31
CA ILE A 139 20.80 -6.75 6.57
C ILE A 139 20.88 -5.52 7.48
N ALA A 140 22.06 -4.91 7.61
CA ALA A 140 22.25 -3.71 8.40
C ALA A 140 21.46 -2.52 7.84
N ALA A 141 21.49 -2.30 6.52
CA ALA A 141 20.74 -1.25 5.85
C ALA A 141 19.21 -1.43 6.01
N LYS A 142 18.73 -2.68 6.00
CA LYS A 142 17.31 -3.00 6.24
C LYS A 142 16.90 -2.87 7.70
N ARG A 143 17.82 -2.98 8.66
CA ARG A 143 17.57 -2.80 10.10
C ARG A 143 17.63 -1.33 10.54
N ALA A 144 18.33 -0.48 9.79
CA ALA A 144 18.47 0.94 10.07
C ALA A 144 17.33 1.80 9.49
N LYS A 145 16.45 1.21 8.66
CA LYS A 145 15.21 1.80 8.14
C LYS A 145 14.01 1.36 8.98
#